data_AF-A0A4S3IYR9-F1
#
_entry.id   AF-A0A4S3IYR9-F1
#
_cell.length_a   1.000
_cell.length_b   1.000
_cell.length_c   1.000
_cell.angle_alpha   90.00
_cell.angle_beta   90.00
_cell.angle_gamma   90.00
#
_symmetry.space_group_name_H-M   'P 1'
#
loop_
_entity.id
_entity.type
_entity.pdbx_description
1 polymer ?
#
loop_
_entity_poly.entity_id
_entity_poly.type
_entity_poly.pdbx_seq_one_letter_code
_entity_poly.pdbx_strand_id
1 'polypeptide(L)'
;MSHKRVRSSSIKEVVFATKVPETNKILTLCRCFITREDAATYFNMFKYLEEVIKKKAGQDILWRHLHGTGWHTVTMDMDMAQAKGINY
;
A
#
# COMPACT_ATOMS: atom_id res chain seq x y z
N MET A 1 15.31 -9.68 12.98
CA MET A 1 15.72 -8.26 12.93
C MET A 1 14.49 -7.40 12.67
N SER A 2 13.68 -7.08 13.70
CA SER A 2 12.53 -6.18 13.53
C SER A 2 13.00 -4.74 13.71
N HIS A 3 12.75 -3.88 12.73
CA HIS A 3 12.94 -2.45 12.92
C HIS A 3 11.72 -1.87 13.64
N LYS A 4 12.05 -1.11 14.69
CA LYS A 4 11.19 -0.57 15.74
C LYS A 4 9.96 0.13 15.17
N ARG A 5 8.84 0.00 15.90
CA ARG A 5 7.63 0.81 15.79
C ARG A 5 8.03 2.26 15.50
N VAL A 6 7.45 2.84 14.46
CA VAL A 6 7.54 4.27 14.17
C VAL A 6 7.15 5.01 15.45
N ARG A 7 8.15 5.60 16.12
CA ARG A 7 8.04 6.14 17.49
C ARG A 7 7.57 7.60 17.50
N SER A 8 7.09 8.10 16.36
CA SER A 8 6.62 9.46 16.17
C SER A 8 5.12 9.44 15.92
N SER A 9 4.35 10.14 16.75
CA SER A 9 2.89 10.28 16.59
C SER A 9 2.48 10.93 15.26
N SER A 10 3.42 11.61 14.60
CA SER A 10 3.21 12.30 13.33
C SER A 10 3.40 11.43 12.08
N ILE A 11 3.88 10.19 12.22
CA ILE A 11 4.14 9.32 11.07
C ILE A 11 3.18 8.12 11.13
N LYS A 12 2.45 7.92 10.05
CA LYS A 12 1.56 6.78 9.83
C LYS A 12 2.20 5.81 8.84
N GLU A 13 2.03 4.52 9.10
CA GLU A 13 2.55 3.43 8.26
C GLU A 13 1.39 2.76 7.53
N VAL A 14 1.44 2.74 6.20
CA VAL A 14 0.52 1.98 5.35
C VAL A 14 1.26 0.71 4.90
N VAL A 15 0.73 -0.45 5.27
CA VAL A 15 1.33 -1.75 4.95
C VAL A 15 0.53 -2.43 3.86
N PHE A 16 1.22 -2.77 2.77
CA PHE A 16 0.71 -3.60 1.68
C PHE A 16 1.19 -5.02 1.88
N ALA A 17 0.26 -5.95 2.01
CA ALA A 17 0.57 -7.36 2.20
C ALA A 17 -0.33 -8.25 1.34
N THR A 18 0.16 -9.45 1.06
CA THR A 18 -0.59 -10.51 0.40
C THR A 18 -0.56 -11.77 1.24
N LYS A 19 -1.60 -12.59 1.11
CA LYS A 19 -1.65 -13.92 1.70
C LYS A 19 -1.07 -14.91 0.69
N VAL A 20 -0.10 -15.71 1.11
CA VAL A 20 0.48 -16.81 0.33
C VAL A 20 -0.35 -18.07 0.62
N PRO A 21 -1.23 -18.52 -0.31
CA PRO A 21 -2.19 -19.58 -0.03
C PRO A 21 -1.54 -20.90 0.38
N GLU A 22 -0.41 -21.24 -0.23
CA GLU A 22 0.30 -22.51 -0.08
C GLU A 22 0.84 -22.71 1.34
N THR A 23 1.21 -21.61 2.00
CA THR A 23 1.80 -21.63 3.35
C THR A 23 0.88 -21.01 4.40
N ASN A 24 -0.27 -20.47 3.98
CA ASN A 24 -1.20 -19.70 4.80
C ASN A 24 -0.51 -18.53 5.56
N LYS A 25 0.60 -18.00 5.03
CA LYS A 25 1.38 -16.91 5.63
C LYS A 25 1.02 -15.57 4.98
N ILE A 26 1.21 -14.49 5.74
CA ILE A 26 1.13 -13.12 5.24
C ILE A 26 2.54 -12.67 4.86
N LEU A 27 2.71 -12.19 3.63
CA LEU A 27 3.94 -11.60 3.13
C LEU A 27 3.73 -10.10 2.94
N THR A 28 4.57 -9.28 3.59
CA THR A 28 4.60 -7.84 3.34
C THR A 28 5.28 -7.56 2.01
N LEU A 29 4.59 -6.82 1.14
CA LEU A 29 5.08 -6.43 -0.19
C LEU A 29 5.78 -5.06 -0.12
N CYS A 30 5.15 -4.08 0.54
CA CYS A 30 5.76 -2.78 0.79
C CYS A 30 5.17 -2.09 2.04
N ARG A 31 5.89 -1.08 2.51
CA ARG A 31 5.51 -0.21 3.62
C ARG A 31 5.70 1.24 3.18
N CYS A 32 4.66 2.03 3.26
CA CYS A 32 4.68 3.45 2.96
C CYS A 32 4.55 4.23 4.26
N PHE A 33 5.39 5.25 4.45
CA PHE A 33 5.34 6.12 5.62
C PHE A 33 4.86 7.50 5.18
N ILE A 34 3.77 7.97 5.78
CA ILE A 34 3.15 9.26 5.48
C ILE A 34 3.06 10.09 6.75
N THR A 35 3.00 11.41 6.60
CA THR A 35 2.90 12.35 7.73
C THR A 35 1.52 12.97 7.89
N ARG A 36 0.59 12.71 6.96
CA ARG A 36 -0.75 13.29 6.91
C ARG A 36 -1.76 12.24 6.43
N GLU A 37 -2.98 12.30 6.95
CA GLU A 37 -4.09 11.40 6.61
C GLU A 37 -5.14 12.17 5.78
N ASP A 38 -4.77 12.57 4.56
CA ASP A 38 -5.67 13.22 3.62
C ASP A 38 -5.57 12.63 2.21
N ALA A 39 -6.62 12.86 1.42
CA ALA A 39 -6.78 12.26 0.10
C ALA A 39 -5.61 12.57 -0.84
N ALA A 40 -5.08 13.81 -0.80
CA ALA A 40 -3.95 14.21 -1.64
C ALA A 40 -2.67 13.45 -1.26
N THR A 41 -2.45 13.23 0.04
CA THR A 41 -1.31 12.44 0.52
C THR A 41 -1.39 10.99 0.07
N TYR A 42 -2.57 10.38 0.19
CA TYR A 42 -2.79 9.00 -0.29
C TYR A 42 -2.67 8.88 -1.80
N PHE A 43 -3.23 9.83 -2.56
CA PHE A 43 -3.09 9.86 -4.02
C PHE A 43 -1.62 9.90 -4.45
N ASN A 44 -0.82 10.80 -3.86
CA ASN A 44 0.61 10.90 -4.15
C ASN A 44 1.37 9.62 -3.74
N MET A 45 0.99 9.01 -2.62
CA MET A 45 1.56 7.74 -2.18
C MET A 45 1.29 6.62 -3.20
N PHE A 46 0.06 6.47 -3.68
CA PHE A 46 -0.29 5.45 -4.68
C PHE A 46 0.42 5.68 -6.01
N LYS A 47 0.46 6.93 -6.49
CA LYS A 47 1.18 7.29 -7.71
C LYS A 47 2.67 6.97 -7.61
N TYR A 48 3.31 7.33 -6.50
CA TYR A 48 4.73 7.04 -6.29
C TYR A 48 4.99 5.53 -6.21
N LEU A 49 4.10 4.79 -5.54
CA LEU A 49 4.18 3.33 -5.46
C LEU A 49 4.11 2.68 -6.85
N GLU A 50 3.18 3.14 -7.70
CA GLU A 50 3.05 2.71 -9.09
C GLU A 50 4.31 2.99 -9.91
N GLU A 51 4.85 4.21 -9.85
CA GLU A 51 6.08 4.59 -10.55
C GLU A 51 7.27 3.74 -10.11
N VAL A 52 7.43 3.49 -8.81
CA VAL A 52 8.51 2.66 -8.26
C VAL A 52 8.38 1.21 -8.73
N ILE A 53 7.18 0.63 -8.66
CA ILE A 53 6.97 -0.76 -9.08
C ILE A 53 7.15 -0.89 -10.58
N LYS A 54 6.61 0.02 -11.39
CA LYS A 54 6.82 0.06 -12.84
C LYS A 54 8.31 0.10 -13.18
N LYS A 55 9.08 0.96 -12.50
CA LYS A 55 10.53 1.07 -12.72
C LYS A 55 11.30 -0.20 -12.32
N LYS A 56 10.87 -0.91 -11.29
CA LYS A 56 11.59 -2.07 -10.73
C LYS A 56 11.18 -3.41 -11.34
N ALA A 57 9.90 -3.58 -11.64
CA ALA A 57 9.32 -4.82 -12.15
C ALA A 57 9.02 -4.75 -13.66
N GLY A 58 9.05 -3.56 -14.27
CA GLY A 58 8.69 -3.37 -15.68
C GLY A 58 7.21 -3.57 -15.99
N GLN A 59 6.35 -3.56 -14.96
CA GLN A 59 4.93 -3.85 -15.07
C GLN A 59 4.12 -2.81 -14.30
N ASP A 60 2.95 -2.45 -14.84
CA ASP A 60 1.99 -1.58 -14.17
C ASP A 60 1.29 -2.34 -13.03
N ILE A 61 0.98 -1.63 -11.95
CA ILE A 61 0.18 -2.21 -10.86
C ILE A 61 -1.27 -2.18 -11.30
N LEU A 62 -1.87 -3.36 -11.44
CA LEU A 62 -3.32 -3.47 -11.50
C LEU A 62 -3.84 -3.71 -10.08
N TRP A 63 -4.71 -2.84 -9.61
CA TRP A 63 -5.46 -3.03 -8.37
C TRP A 63 -6.69 -3.88 -8.63
N ARG A 64 -6.82 -5.04 -7.98
CA ARG A 64 -7.94 -5.96 -8.25
C ARG A 64 -9.31 -5.35 -7.98
N HIS A 65 -9.42 -4.46 -7.00
CA HIS A 65 -10.68 -3.78 -6.67
C HIS A 65 -11.08 -2.69 -7.68
N LEU A 66 -10.14 -2.14 -8.46
CA LEU A 66 -10.42 -1.15 -9.51
C LEU A 66 -10.50 -1.78 -10.90
N HIS A 67 -9.64 -2.76 -11.19
CA HIS A 67 -9.44 -3.29 -12.55
C HIS A 67 -9.93 -4.74 -12.72
N GLY A 68 -10.53 -5.35 -11.68
CA GLY A 68 -10.99 -6.74 -11.69
C GLY A 68 -9.86 -7.79 -11.69
N THR A 69 -8.61 -7.37 -11.87
CA THR A 69 -7.41 -8.22 -11.96
C THR A 69 -6.21 -7.53 -11.29
N GLY A 70 -5.15 -8.28 -11.00
CA GLY A 70 -3.92 -7.76 -10.39
C GLY A 70 -3.81 -7.98 -8.88
N TRP A 71 -3.14 -7.08 -8.18
CA TRP A 71 -2.76 -7.23 -6.78
C TRP A 71 -4.00 -7.39 -5.89
N HIS A 72 -4.09 -8.56 -5.25
CA HIS A 72 -4.99 -8.82 -4.14
C HIS A 72 -4.33 -8.31 -2.85
N THR A 73 -3.99 -7.02 -2.83
CA THR A 73 -3.44 -6.42 -1.62
C THR A 73 -4.56 -6.19 -0.64
N VAL A 74 -4.31 -6.51 0.63
CA VAL A 74 -5.14 -6.05 1.74
C VAL A 74 -4.38 -4.91 2.37
N THR A 75 -4.92 -3.70 2.26
CA THR A 75 -4.47 -2.57 3.09
C THR A 75 -4.99 -2.87 4.50
N MET A 76 -4.08 -3.24 5.39
CA MET A 76 -4.43 -3.82 6.69
C MET A 76 -5.03 -2.82 7.70
N ASP A 77 -5.08 -1.52 7.36
CA ASP A 77 -5.64 -0.45 8.20
C ASP A 77 -6.17 0.71 7.34
N MET A 78 -7.19 0.41 6.52
CA MET A 78 -7.77 1.36 5.57
C MET A 78 -8.85 2.20 6.25
N ASP A 79 -8.60 3.51 6.41
CA ASP A 79 -9.63 4.48 6.76
C ASP A 79 -10.36 5.01 5.50
N MET A 80 -11.45 5.77 5.69
CA MET A 80 -12.20 6.33 4.54
C MET A 80 -11.38 7.31 3.69
N ALA A 81 -10.30 7.91 4.21
CA ALA A 81 -9.44 8.80 3.45
C ALA A 81 -8.56 8.02 2.45
N GLN A 82 -8.11 6.82 2.83
CA GLN A 82 -7.40 5.90 1.95
C GLN A 82 -8.29 5.40 0.80
N ALA A 83 -9.56 5.07 1.08
CA ALA A 83 -10.51 4.65 0.06
C ALA A 83 -10.76 5.76 -0.98
N LYS A 84 -10.81 7.03 -0.55
CA LYS A 84 -10.93 8.18 -1.47
C LYS A 84 -9.69 8.41 -2.32
N GLY A 85 -8.49 8.14 -1.79
CA GLY A 85 -7.24 8.31 -2.54
C GLY A 85 -6.94 7.20 -3.55
N ILE A 86 -7.63 6.06 -3.45
CA ILE A 86 -7.46 4.91 -4.37
C ILE A 86 -8.44 4.98 -5.56
N ASN A 87 -9.55 5.68 -5.42
CA ASN A 87 -10.39 6.04 -6.56
C ASN A 87 -9.65 7.11 -7.37
N TYR A 88 -9.36 6.78 -8.64
CA TYR A 88 -8.91 7.72 -9.66
C TYR A 88 -9.59 9.10 -9.58
#